data_AF-A0A520IJE0-F1
#
_entry.id   AF-A0A520IJE0-F1
#
_cell.length_a   1.000
_cell.length_b   1.000
_cell.length_c   1.000
_cell.angle_alpha   90.00
_cell.angle_beta   90.00
_cell.angle_gamma   90.00
#
_symmetry.space_group_name_H-M   'P 1'
#
loop_
_entity.id
_entity.type
_entity.pdbx_description
1 polymer ?
#
loop_
_entity_poly.entity_id
_entity_poly.type
_entity_poly.pdbx_seq_one_letter_code
_entity_poly.pdbx_strand_id
1 'polypeptide(L)'
;MDRITASVGTGSANLADDVALVRRLLRRHARWVQPLSPPPEQGPFDAELDRAIRAFQANGAALAKPDGVISPSGYTFKALDKAVIAGPRHRVFTPFCWAHIDDGLTAQDYEAAAKTLGADAAAIRAVADTETKSSSWDNVGRPTILFERHYFSRLTQGAFDRSH
;
A
#
# COMPACT_ATOMS: atom_id res chain seq x y z
N MET A 1 -5.08 -7.79 -22.26
CA MET A 1 -5.58 -6.62 -21.53
C MET A 1 -7.03 -6.93 -21.24
N ASP A 2 -7.28 -7.58 -20.11
CA ASP A 2 -8.65 -7.90 -19.72
C ASP A 2 -9.19 -6.67 -19.01
N ARG A 3 -10.28 -6.08 -19.50
CA ARG A 3 -10.91 -4.91 -18.88
C ARG A 3 -12.37 -5.23 -18.59
N ILE A 4 -12.87 -4.79 -17.44
CA ILE A 4 -14.31 -4.79 -17.20
C ILE A 4 -14.98 -3.72 -18.05
N THR A 5 -16.22 -3.98 -18.47
CA THR A 5 -17.03 -3.07 -19.30
C THR A 5 -17.94 -2.18 -18.47
N ALA A 6 -18.48 -2.70 -17.38
CA ALA A 6 -19.28 -1.99 -16.39
C ALA A 6 -18.69 -2.15 -14.98
N SER A 7 -19.16 -1.35 -14.03
CA SER A 7 -18.72 -1.45 -12.64
C SER A 7 -19.21 -2.75 -11.98
N VAL A 8 -18.36 -3.31 -11.12
CA VAL A 8 -18.67 -4.47 -10.27
C VAL A 8 -18.62 -4.02 -8.82
N GLY A 9 -19.68 -4.26 -8.06
CA GLY A 9 -19.81 -3.82 -6.67
C GLY A 9 -21.25 -3.58 -6.25
N THR A 10 -21.42 -3.21 -4.97
CA THR A 10 -22.73 -2.86 -4.42
C THR A 10 -23.37 -1.72 -5.22
N GLY A 11 -24.62 -1.90 -5.66
CA GLY A 11 -25.35 -0.91 -6.45
C GLY A 11 -24.88 -0.75 -7.91
N SER A 12 -23.99 -1.62 -8.39
CA SER A 12 -23.48 -1.60 -9.78
C SER A 12 -24.19 -2.61 -10.68
N ALA A 13 -23.92 -2.54 -11.99
CA ALA A 13 -24.53 -3.43 -12.99
C ALA A 13 -24.17 -4.90 -12.79
N ASN A 14 -22.96 -5.20 -12.29
CA ASN A 14 -22.52 -6.57 -11.96
C ASN A 14 -22.71 -7.57 -13.11
N LEU A 15 -22.28 -7.19 -14.32
CA LEU A 15 -22.36 -8.06 -15.49
C LEU A 15 -21.56 -9.35 -15.23
N ALA A 16 -22.10 -10.50 -15.68
CA ALA A 16 -21.54 -11.82 -15.36
C ALA A 16 -20.07 -11.95 -15.79
N ASP A 17 -19.72 -11.47 -17.00
CA ASP A 17 -18.35 -11.51 -17.51
C ASP A 17 -17.40 -10.64 -16.70
N ASP A 18 -17.86 -9.45 -16.29
CA ASP A 18 -17.07 -8.52 -15.47
C ASP A 18 -16.85 -9.10 -14.05
N VAL A 19 -17.88 -9.74 -13.49
CA VAL A 19 -17.81 -10.43 -12.19
C VAL A 19 -16.83 -11.60 -12.24
N ALA A 20 -16.89 -12.43 -13.30
CA ALA A 20 -15.97 -13.54 -13.50
C ALA A 20 -14.52 -13.04 -13.66
N LEU A 21 -14.31 -11.94 -14.39
CA LEU A 21 -13.01 -11.30 -14.52
C LEU A 21 -12.49 -10.81 -13.15
N VAL A 22 -13.31 -10.09 -12.39
CA VAL A 22 -12.93 -9.60 -11.05
C VAL A 22 -12.58 -10.75 -10.12
N ARG A 23 -13.37 -11.84 -10.08
CA ARG A 23 -13.08 -13.04 -9.29
C ARG A 23 -11.72 -13.64 -9.66
N ARG A 24 -11.43 -13.80 -10.95
CA ARG A 24 -10.14 -14.28 -11.45
C ARG A 24 -8.98 -13.39 -11.03
N LEU A 25 -9.13 -12.06 -11.16
CA LEU A 25 -8.11 -11.09 -10.76
C LEU A 25 -7.87 -11.07 -9.24
N LEU A 26 -8.92 -11.16 -8.42
CA LEU A 26 -8.80 -11.27 -6.96
C LEU A 26 -8.08 -12.56 -6.56
N ARG A 27 -8.37 -13.67 -7.23
CA ARG A 27 -7.67 -14.95 -7.02
C ARG A 27 -6.18 -14.86 -7.37
N ARG A 28 -5.83 -14.21 -8.48
CA ARG A 28 -4.41 -13.91 -8.81
C ARG A 28 -3.72 -13.14 -7.68
N HIS A 29 -4.46 -12.25 -7.02
CA HIS A 29 -3.99 -11.42 -5.93
C HIS A 29 -4.43 -11.94 -4.54
N ALA A 30 -4.67 -13.24 -4.38
CA ALA A 30 -5.29 -13.83 -3.18
C ALA A 30 -4.60 -13.46 -1.85
N ARG A 31 -3.29 -13.21 -1.87
CA ARG A 31 -2.53 -12.76 -0.70
C ARG A 31 -3.06 -11.44 -0.11
N TRP A 32 -3.66 -10.58 -0.92
CA TRP A 32 -4.21 -9.28 -0.53
C TRP A 32 -5.68 -9.36 -0.09
N VAL A 33 -6.28 -10.54 -0.20
CA VAL A 33 -7.65 -10.82 0.27
C VAL A 33 -7.62 -11.51 1.65
N GLN A 34 -6.43 -11.92 2.13
CA GLN A 34 -6.27 -12.54 3.45
C GLN A 34 -6.79 -11.64 4.59
N PRO A 35 -7.34 -12.23 5.67
CA PRO A 35 -7.41 -13.67 5.96
C PRO A 35 -8.55 -14.42 5.24
N LEU A 36 -9.32 -13.75 4.39
CA LEU A 36 -10.41 -14.40 3.64
C LEU A 36 -9.84 -15.37 2.60
N SER A 37 -10.59 -16.43 2.32
CA SER A 37 -10.31 -17.27 1.16
C SER A 37 -10.62 -16.49 -0.13
N PRO A 38 -9.82 -16.67 -1.20
CA PRO A 38 -10.13 -16.05 -2.47
C PRO A 38 -11.47 -16.58 -3.00
N PRO A 39 -12.30 -15.71 -3.59
CA PRO A 39 -13.63 -16.11 -4.04
C PRO A 39 -13.55 -17.19 -5.13
N PRO A 40 -14.55 -18.08 -5.25
CA PRO A 40 -14.67 -19.02 -6.36
C PRO A 40 -14.52 -18.31 -7.71
N GLU A 41 -13.90 -18.99 -8.69
CA GLU A 41 -13.59 -18.41 -10.01
C GLU A 41 -14.85 -17.99 -10.77
N GLN A 42 -15.96 -18.69 -10.54
CA GLN A 42 -17.26 -18.43 -11.14
C GLN A 42 -18.30 -18.21 -10.06
N GLY A 43 -19.32 -17.41 -10.36
CA GLY A 43 -20.42 -17.11 -9.46
C GLY A 43 -20.94 -15.68 -9.62
N PRO A 44 -22.14 -15.37 -9.11
CA PRO A 44 -22.73 -14.04 -9.18
C PRO A 44 -21.96 -13.04 -8.30
N PHE A 45 -22.33 -11.76 -8.33
CA PHE A 45 -21.92 -10.85 -7.26
C PHE A 45 -22.68 -11.23 -5.97
N ASP A 46 -21.94 -11.58 -4.93
CA ASP A 46 -22.46 -12.04 -3.63
C ASP A 46 -21.69 -11.40 -2.45
N ALA A 47 -22.11 -11.71 -1.23
CA ALA A 47 -21.47 -11.19 -0.02
C ALA A 47 -20.03 -11.71 0.18
N GLU A 48 -19.64 -12.82 -0.46
CA GLU A 48 -18.27 -13.31 -0.42
C GLU A 48 -17.38 -12.43 -1.32
N LEU A 49 -17.84 -12.15 -2.54
CA LEU A 49 -17.15 -11.29 -3.47
C LEU A 49 -17.07 -9.84 -2.98
N ASP A 50 -18.14 -9.27 -2.42
CA ASP A 50 -18.10 -7.91 -1.85
C ASP A 50 -17.03 -7.79 -0.76
N ARG A 51 -16.97 -8.77 0.17
CA ARG A 51 -15.93 -8.81 1.20
C ARG A 51 -14.53 -8.95 0.60
N ALA A 52 -14.35 -9.78 -0.42
CA ALA A 52 -13.07 -9.94 -1.11
C ALA A 52 -12.64 -8.65 -1.83
N ILE A 53 -13.56 -7.94 -2.47
CA ILE A 53 -13.30 -6.63 -3.11
C ILE A 53 -12.86 -5.62 -2.05
N ARG A 54 -13.58 -5.49 -0.94
CA ARG A 54 -13.23 -4.55 0.13
C ARG A 54 -11.89 -4.89 0.78
N ALA A 55 -11.61 -6.18 1.00
CA ALA A 55 -10.31 -6.63 1.51
C ALA A 55 -9.17 -6.26 0.55
N PHE A 56 -9.35 -6.53 -0.75
CA PHE A 56 -8.36 -6.13 -1.75
C PHE A 56 -8.20 -4.61 -1.84
N GLN A 57 -9.30 -3.85 -1.79
CA GLN A 57 -9.25 -2.39 -1.79
C GLN A 57 -8.44 -1.84 -0.61
N ALA A 58 -8.65 -2.39 0.59
CA ALA A 58 -7.88 -2.02 1.77
C ALA A 58 -6.39 -2.41 1.64
N ASN A 59 -6.10 -3.65 1.28
CA ASN A 59 -4.75 -4.22 1.40
C ASN A 59 -3.92 -4.13 0.12
N GLY A 60 -4.53 -4.40 -1.03
CA GLY A 60 -3.89 -4.47 -2.34
C GLY A 60 -3.90 -3.15 -3.11
N ALA A 61 -4.94 -2.33 -2.92
CA ALA A 61 -5.03 -0.98 -3.49
C ALA A 61 -4.73 0.14 -2.47
N ALA A 62 -4.62 -0.15 -1.17
CA ALA A 62 -4.35 0.85 -0.13
C ALA A 62 -5.38 2.00 -0.09
N LEU A 63 -6.67 1.69 -0.27
CA LEU A 63 -7.74 2.66 -0.09
C LEU A 63 -8.07 2.81 1.39
N ALA A 64 -7.98 4.04 1.91
CA ALA A 64 -8.35 4.36 3.29
C ALA A 64 -9.84 4.06 3.59
N LYS A 65 -10.71 4.13 2.59
CA LYS A 65 -12.15 3.84 2.69
C LYS A 65 -12.57 2.89 1.57
N PRO A 66 -12.54 1.57 1.81
CA PRO A 66 -13.02 0.57 0.85
C PRO A 66 -14.53 0.71 0.59
N ASP A 67 -14.90 1.07 -0.63
CA ASP A 67 -16.29 1.30 -1.04
C ASP A 67 -16.98 0.03 -1.56
N GLY A 68 -16.21 -1.00 -1.90
CA GLY A 68 -16.70 -2.26 -2.47
C GLY A 68 -17.06 -2.17 -3.96
N VAL A 69 -16.63 -1.10 -4.65
CA VAL A 69 -16.92 -0.88 -6.08
C VAL A 69 -15.65 -0.82 -6.92
N ILE A 70 -15.66 -1.54 -8.04
CA ILE A 70 -14.58 -1.56 -9.02
C ILE A 70 -15.12 -0.97 -10.32
N SER A 71 -14.65 0.22 -10.65
CA SER A 71 -15.00 0.90 -11.91
C SER A 71 -14.00 0.58 -13.03
N PRO A 72 -14.42 0.50 -14.30
CA PRO A 72 -13.55 0.17 -15.44
C PRO A 72 -12.28 1.02 -15.57
N SER A 73 -12.42 2.32 -15.32
CA SER A 73 -11.31 3.29 -15.35
C SER A 73 -10.81 3.66 -13.95
N GLY A 74 -11.30 2.96 -12.93
CA GLY A 74 -11.04 3.24 -11.52
C GLY A 74 -9.65 2.80 -11.08
N TYR A 75 -9.19 3.39 -9.98
CA TYR A 75 -7.90 3.08 -9.39
C TYR A 75 -7.79 1.61 -8.94
N THR A 76 -8.85 1.05 -8.34
CA THR A 76 -8.91 -0.35 -7.93
C THR A 76 -8.70 -1.31 -9.10
N PHE A 77 -9.29 -1.02 -10.27
CA PHE A 77 -9.10 -1.84 -11.46
C PHE A 77 -7.66 -1.77 -11.98
N LYS A 78 -7.07 -0.57 -12.00
CA LYS A 78 -5.65 -0.40 -12.36
C LYS A 78 -4.71 -1.21 -11.45
N ALA A 79 -5.03 -1.32 -10.16
CA ALA A 79 -4.26 -2.15 -9.23
C ALA A 79 -4.46 -3.65 -9.52
N LEU A 80 -5.70 -4.09 -9.76
CA LEU A 80 -6.02 -5.48 -10.11
C LEU A 80 -5.35 -5.92 -11.41
N ASP A 81 -5.31 -5.07 -12.44
CA ASP A 81 -4.79 -5.38 -13.77
C ASP A 81 -3.28 -5.69 -13.75
N LYS A 82 -2.53 -5.15 -12.78
CA LYS A 82 -1.10 -5.46 -12.60
C LYS A 82 -0.88 -6.97 -12.48
N ALA A 83 0.10 -7.49 -13.24
CA ALA A 83 0.48 -8.90 -13.18
C ALA A 83 0.91 -9.33 -11.78
N VAL A 84 1.68 -8.46 -11.11
CA VAL A 84 2.06 -8.59 -9.71
C VAL A 84 1.93 -7.22 -9.07
N ILE A 85 1.20 -7.13 -7.97
CA ILE A 85 1.28 -5.98 -7.08
C ILE A 85 2.51 -6.22 -6.22
N ALA A 86 3.51 -5.34 -6.24
CA ALA A 86 4.62 -5.47 -5.31
C ALA A 86 4.07 -5.29 -3.89
N GLY A 87 4.27 -6.29 -3.03
CA GLY A 87 3.95 -6.15 -1.61
C GLY A 87 5.19 -5.70 -0.88
N PRO A 88 5.07 -5.24 0.37
CA PRO A 88 6.24 -5.23 1.23
C PRO A 88 6.73 -6.68 1.32
N ARG A 89 7.93 -6.94 0.81
CA ARG A 89 8.54 -8.28 0.71
C ARG A 89 8.94 -8.88 2.07
N HIS A 90 8.41 -8.37 3.19
CA HIS A 90 8.90 -8.73 4.50
C HIS A 90 7.78 -8.77 5.54
N ARG A 91 7.65 -9.92 6.22
CA ARG A 91 6.64 -10.17 7.28
C ARG A 91 6.71 -9.18 8.44
N VAL A 92 7.87 -8.54 8.65
CA VAL A 92 8.07 -7.51 9.67
C VAL A 92 7.39 -6.19 9.29
N PHE A 93 7.32 -5.85 8.00
CA PHE A 93 6.74 -4.58 7.55
C PHE A 93 5.27 -4.71 7.15
N THR A 94 4.71 -5.92 7.11
CA THR A 94 3.28 -6.15 6.82
C THR A 94 2.34 -5.34 7.73
N PRO A 95 2.58 -5.17 9.05
CA PRO A 95 1.75 -4.31 9.89
C PRO A 95 2.13 -2.81 9.88
N PHE A 96 3.29 -2.44 9.31
CA PHE A 96 3.79 -1.04 9.34
C PHE A 96 3.60 -0.31 8.02
N CYS A 97 3.65 -1.03 6.90
CA CYS A 97 3.31 -0.48 5.61
C CYS A 97 1.84 -0.06 5.65
N TRP A 98 1.55 1.14 5.14
CA TRP A 98 0.22 1.74 4.99
C TRP A 98 -0.39 2.41 6.23
N ALA A 99 0.03 2.07 7.45
CA ALA A 99 -0.51 2.73 8.65
C ALA A 99 -0.11 4.22 8.75
N HIS A 100 1.00 4.58 8.13
CA HIS A 100 1.65 5.89 8.30
C HIS A 100 1.76 6.70 7.00
N ILE A 101 1.07 6.33 5.93
CA ILE A 101 1.23 7.03 4.63
C ILE A 101 0.77 8.50 4.71
N ASP A 102 -0.16 8.79 5.62
CA ASP A 102 -0.67 10.14 5.91
C ASP A 102 -0.09 10.71 7.23
N ASP A 103 0.84 10.01 7.88
CA ASP A 103 1.48 10.47 9.11
C ASP A 103 2.51 11.54 8.75
N GLY A 104 2.06 12.79 8.79
CA GLY A 104 2.89 13.98 8.71
C GLY A 104 3.30 14.49 10.09
N LEU A 105 4.44 15.17 10.15
CA LEU A 105 4.81 15.93 11.35
C LEU A 105 3.82 17.08 11.56
N THR A 106 3.30 17.18 12.78
CA THR A 106 2.38 18.22 13.22
C THR A 106 3.15 19.40 13.82
N ALA A 107 2.48 20.55 13.98
CA ALA A 107 3.06 21.69 14.69
C ALA A 107 3.53 21.32 16.10
N GLN A 108 2.79 20.43 16.79
CA GLN A 108 3.12 19.98 18.13
C GLN A 108 4.42 19.16 18.16
N ASP A 109 4.71 18.38 17.13
CA ASP A 109 5.97 17.63 17.03
C ASP A 109 7.17 18.57 16.92
N TYR A 110 7.03 19.66 16.14
CA TYR A 110 8.05 20.70 16.04
C TYR A 110 8.25 21.44 17.36
N GLU A 111 7.18 21.75 18.09
CA GLU A 111 7.26 22.37 19.42
C GLU A 111 7.95 21.46 20.44
N ALA A 112 7.64 20.16 20.42
CA ALA A 112 8.27 19.18 21.30
C ALA A 112 9.78 19.08 21.01
N ALA A 113 10.15 18.98 19.73
CA ALA A 113 11.56 18.93 19.32
C ALA A 113 12.32 20.22 19.69
N ALA A 114 11.69 21.38 19.48
CA ALA A 114 12.21 22.68 19.86
C ALA A 114 12.52 22.76 21.37
N LYS A 115 11.60 22.28 22.21
CA LYS A 115 11.81 22.21 23.66
C LYS A 115 12.98 21.31 24.03
N THR A 116 13.09 20.14 23.41
CA THR A 116 14.19 19.19 23.68
C THR A 116 15.55 19.76 23.27
N LEU A 117 15.61 20.52 22.18
CA LEU A 117 16.84 21.08 21.64
C LEU A 117 17.16 22.50 22.13
N GLY A 118 16.25 23.13 22.89
CA GLY A 118 16.41 24.50 23.39
C GLY A 118 16.41 25.55 22.26
N ALA A 119 15.61 25.33 21.22
CA ALA A 119 15.52 26.18 20.03
C ALA A 119 14.09 26.64 19.75
N ASP A 120 13.91 27.57 18.81
CA ASP A 120 12.59 27.99 18.34
C ASP A 120 11.97 26.96 17.39
N ALA A 121 10.66 26.70 17.51
CA ALA A 121 9.94 25.78 16.64
C ALA A 121 10.04 26.16 15.15
N ALA A 122 10.07 27.46 14.84
CA ALA A 122 10.29 27.96 13.48
C ALA A 122 11.67 27.58 12.94
N ALA A 123 12.72 27.62 13.79
CA ALA A 123 14.06 27.21 13.40
C ALA A 123 14.13 25.70 13.14
N ILE A 124 13.50 24.88 13.99
CA ILE A 124 13.42 23.42 13.77
C ILE A 124 12.68 23.11 12.46
N ARG A 125 11.56 23.77 12.19
CA ARG A 125 10.81 23.58 10.95
C ARG A 125 11.62 23.99 9.73
N ALA A 126 12.33 25.13 9.78
CA ALA A 126 13.18 25.57 8.69
C ALA A 126 14.30 24.55 8.36
N VAL A 127 14.90 23.94 9.38
CA VAL A 127 15.90 22.87 9.19
C VAL A 127 15.26 21.64 8.55
N ALA A 128 14.10 21.21 9.06
CA ALA A 128 13.38 20.07 8.50
C ALA A 128 13.06 20.29 7.01
N ASP A 129 12.51 21.45 6.65
CA ASP A 129 12.17 21.81 5.27
C ASP A 129 13.40 21.87 4.35
N THR A 130 14.58 22.21 4.89
CA THR A 130 15.83 22.32 4.11
C THR A 130 16.53 20.98 3.91
N GLU A 131 16.56 20.14 4.95
CA GLU A 131 17.34 18.90 4.96
C GLU A 131 16.54 17.69 4.45
N THR A 132 15.20 17.73 4.52
CA THR A 132 14.35 16.65 4.04
C THR A 132 14.02 16.82 2.55
N LYS A 133 14.82 16.18 1.69
CA LYS A 133 14.64 16.26 0.22
C LYS A 133 13.63 15.27 -0.35
N SER A 134 13.29 14.23 0.40
CA SER A 134 12.42 13.14 -0.04
C SER A 134 11.30 12.91 0.96
N SER A 135 10.15 12.43 0.46
CA SER A 135 9.05 11.97 1.30
C SER A 135 9.55 10.98 2.36
N SER A 136 9.09 11.13 3.61
CA SER A 136 9.40 10.22 4.72
C SER A 136 8.94 8.79 4.46
N TRP A 137 7.89 8.64 3.64
CA TRP A 137 7.30 7.36 3.27
C TRP A 137 7.30 7.19 1.74
N ASP A 138 7.54 5.97 1.27
CA ASP A 138 7.40 5.63 -0.15
C ASP A 138 5.94 5.37 -0.55
N ASN A 139 5.70 5.11 -1.84
CA ASN A 139 4.36 4.83 -2.37
C ASN A 139 3.73 3.51 -1.88
N VAL A 140 4.44 2.76 -1.04
CA VAL A 140 3.98 1.52 -0.39
C VAL A 140 3.91 1.69 1.14
N GLY A 141 4.06 2.92 1.65
CA GLY A 141 4.02 3.25 3.07
C GLY A 141 5.22 2.73 3.87
N ARG A 142 6.38 2.49 3.24
CA ARG A 142 7.63 2.15 3.94
C ARG A 142 8.41 3.41 4.25
N PRO A 143 9.14 3.48 5.38
CA PRO A 143 10.08 4.58 5.60
C PRO A 143 11.08 4.63 4.44
N THR A 144 11.31 5.83 3.90
CA THR A 144 12.35 6.03 2.90
C THR A 144 13.71 5.80 3.56
N ILE A 145 14.48 4.85 3.03
CA ILE A 145 15.83 4.53 3.50
C ILE A 145 16.85 4.68 2.37
N LEU A 146 18.08 4.99 2.75
CA LEU A 146 19.23 4.90 1.87
C LEU A 146 20.10 3.73 2.31
N PHE A 147 20.37 2.80 1.39
CA PHE A 147 21.28 1.69 1.67
C PHE A 147 22.73 2.13 1.47
N GLU A 148 23.53 2.02 2.53
CA GLU A 148 24.93 2.39 2.53
C GLU A 148 25.85 1.16 2.58
N ARG A 149 26.32 0.72 1.41
CA ARG A 149 27.15 -0.49 1.26
C ARG A 149 28.36 -0.51 2.19
N HIS A 150 29.04 0.62 2.34
CA HIS A 150 30.26 0.70 3.15
C HIS A 150 29.98 0.52 4.64
N TYR A 151 28.84 1.03 5.14
CA TYR A 151 28.38 0.75 6.50
C TYR A 151 27.96 -0.71 6.67
N PHE A 152 27.25 -1.28 5.68
CA PHE A 152 26.83 -2.67 5.72
C PHE A 152 28.03 -3.63 5.78
N SER A 153 29.03 -3.44 4.92
CA SER A 153 30.29 -4.21 4.95
C SER A 153 31.00 -4.07 6.31
N ARG A 154 31.15 -2.85 6.82
CA ARG A 154 31.79 -2.59 8.13
C ARG A 154 31.07 -3.29 9.29
N LEU A 155 29.74 -3.21 9.33
CA LEU A 155 28.93 -3.79 10.41
C LEU A 155 28.81 -5.32 10.30
N THR A 156 28.95 -5.87 9.09
CA THR A 156 28.92 -7.33 8.84
C THR A 156 30.32 -7.93 8.74
N GLN A 157 31.37 -7.15 9.01
CA GLN A 157 32.77 -7.57 8.90
C GLN A 157 33.10 -8.21 7.54
N GLY A 158 32.50 -7.69 6.47
CA GLY A 158 32.68 -8.17 5.11
C GLY A 158 32.04 -9.53 4.80
N ALA A 159 31.20 -10.08 5.69
CA ALA A 159 30.59 -11.40 5.51
C ALA A 159 29.79 -11.54 4.20
N PHE A 160 29.26 -10.44 3.67
CA PHE A 160 28.39 -10.40 2.49
C PHE A 160 28.97 -9.62 1.29
N ASP A 161 30.24 -9.22 1.34
CA ASP A 161 30.82 -8.35 0.30
C ASP A 161 30.93 -9.02 -1.08
N ARG A 162 30.84 -10.35 -1.12
CA ARG A 162 30.97 -11.17 -2.34
C ARG A 162 29.64 -11.62 -2.95
N SER A 163 28.50 -11.41 -2.27
CA SER A 163 27.22 -12.03 -2.66
C SER A 163 26.32 -11.15 -3.53
N HIS A 164 26.72 -9.92 -3.86
CA HIS A 164 25.90 -8.96 -4.62
C HIS A 164 26.74 -8.07 -5.55
#